data_AF-A8YHN2-F1
#
_entry.id   AF-A8YHN2-F1
#
_cell.length_a   1.000
_cell.length_b   1.000
_cell.length_c   1.000
_cell.angle_alpha   90.00
_cell.angle_beta   90.00
_cell.angle_gamma   90.00
#
_symmetry.space_group_name_H-M   'P 1'
#
loop_
_entity.id
_entity.type
_entity.pdbx_description
1 polymer ?
#
loop_
_entity_poly.entity_id
_entity_poly.type
_entity_poly.pdbx_seq_one_letter_code
_entity_poly.pdbx_strand_id
1 'polypeptide(L)'
;MWFSKDSPRKARLWLEGLYKAILSLEQMPYRCSLAFENNFLEEEIRQLIYGKGRSAYRILVTITGDIVQILFVRHVAQKPLSSQEDEEE
;
A
#
# COMPACT_ATOMS: atom_id res chain seq x y z
N MET A 1 -16.16 12.47 10.28
CA MET A 1 -14.93 12.36 9.46
C MET A 1 -14.37 13.75 9.18
N TRP A 2 -13.27 14.11 9.83
CA TRP A 2 -12.66 15.45 9.80
C TRP A 2 -11.34 15.38 8.99
N PHE A 3 -11.39 15.59 7.67
CA PHE A 3 -10.16 15.81 6.88
C PHE A 3 -10.35 16.79 5.71
N SER A 4 -11.50 17.45 5.60
CA SER A 4 -11.86 18.25 4.43
C SER A 4 -11.43 19.73 4.48
N LYS A 5 -10.58 20.16 5.42
CA LYS A 5 -10.29 21.60 5.60
C LYS A 5 -8.92 22.12 5.17
N ASP A 6 -7.92 21.30 4.84
CA ASP A 6 -6.53 21.80 4.86
C ASP A 6 -5.81 22.05 3.52
N SER A 7 -6.33 21.59 2.37
CA SER A 7 -6.03 22.08 1.00
C SER A 7 -6.49 21.02 -0.01
N PRO A 8 -7.66 21.19 -0.65
CA PRO A 8 -8.20 20.22 -1.61
C PRO A 8 -7.22 19.89 -2.75
N ARG A 9 -6.41 20.88 -3.17
CA ARG A 9 -5.41 20.71 -4.22
C ARG A 9 -4.30 19.74 -3.83
N LYS A 10 -3.77 19.84 -2.59
CA LYS A 10 -2.71 18.94 -2.12
C LYS A 10 -3.22 17.51 -1.98
N ALA A 11 -4.44 17.34 -1.45
CA ALA A 11 -5.09 16.04 -1.36
C ALA A 11 -5.28 15.39 -2.74
N ARG A 12 -5.74 16.17 -3.72
CA ARG A 12 -5.89 15.72 -5.10
C ARG A 12 -4.56 15.29 -5.73
N LEU A 13 -3.52 16.13 -5.62
CA LEU A 13 -2.20 15.80 -6.15
C LEU A 13 -1.59 14.56 -5.51
N TRP A 14 -1.79 14.37 -4.21
CA TRP A 14 -1.37 13.17 -3.50
C TRP A 14 -2.10 11.93 -4.03
N LEU A 15 -3.42 12.02 -4.23
CA LEU A 15 -4.22 10.92 -4.76
C LEU A 15 -3.85 10.57 -6.20
N GLU A 16 -3.68 11.57 -7.07
CA GLU A 16 -3.22 11.38 -8.45
C GLU A 16 -1.83 10.71 -8.50
N GLY A 17 -0.92 11.13 -7.61
CA GLY A 17 0.40 10.52 -7.48
C GLY A 17 0.34 9.07 -6.99
N LEU A 18 -0.54 8.77 -6.04
CA LEU A 18 -0.78 7.40 -5.57
C LEU A 18 -1.29 6.50 -6.71
N TYR A 19 -2.30 6.95 -7.45
CA TYR A 19 -2.82 6.21 -8.61
C TYR A 19 -1.74 5.95 -9.65
N LYS A 20 -0.92 6.96 -9.97
CA LYS A 20 0.19 6.78 -10.91
C LYS A 20 1.19 5.71 -10.45
N ALA A 21 1.48 5.68 -9.14
CA ALA A 21 2.35 4.67 -8.56
C ALA A 21 1.74 3.26 -8.65
N ILE A 22 0.45 3.12 -8.34
CA ILE A 22 -0.29 1.85 -8.43
C ILE A 22 -0.35 1.36 -9.89
N LEU A 23 -0.71 2.24 -10.83
CA LEU A 23 -0.78 1.89 -12.25
C LEU A 23 0.58 1.47 -12.82
N SER A 24 1.69 2.00 -12.28
CA SER A 24 3.03 1.56 -12.69
C SER A 24 3.34 0.09 -12.38
N LEU A 25 2.57 -0.53 -11.46
CA LEU A 25 2.71 -1.95 -11.13
C LEU A 25 2.22 -2.86 -12.25
N GLU A 26 1.38 -2.39 -13.16
CA GLU A 26 0.92 -3.17 -14.33
C GLU A 26 2.10 -3.67 -15.19
N GLN A 27 3.15 -2.86 -15.33
CA GLN A 27 4.27 -3.19 -16.23
C GLN A 27 5.40 -3.95 -15.53
N MET A 28 5.64 -3.69 -14.24
CA MET A 28 6.77 -4.27 -13.49
C MET A 28 6.42 -4.46 -12.02
N PRO A 29 5.51 -5.38 -11.66
CA PRO A 29 5.07 -5.52 -10.26
C PRO A 29 6.17 -6.13 -9.37
N TYR A 30 7.05 -6.97 -9.93
CA TYR A 30 8.15 -7.63 -9.22
C TYR A 30 9.30 -6.69 -8.78
N ARG A 31 9.28 -5.42 -9.17
CA ARG A 31 10.25 -4.41 -8.68
C ARG A 31 10.08 -4.09 -7.19
N CYS A 32 8.90 -4.37 -6.64
CA CYS A 32 8.55 -4.11 -5.26
C CYS A 32 9.25 -5.12 -4.35
N SER A 33 9.86 -4.64 -3.27
CA SER A 33 10.48 -5.51 -2.27
C SER A 33 9.42 -6.32 -1.54
N LEU A 34 9.80 -7.47 -0.99
CA LEU A 34 8.93 -8.24 -0.12
C LEU A 34 8.49 -7.39 1.08
N ALA A 35 7.24 -7.59 1.49
CA ALA A 35 6.67 -7.00 2.69
C ALA A 35 7.11 -7.76 3.94
N PHE A 36 6.98 -7.15 5.11
CA PHE A 36 7.19 -7.84 6.38
C PHE A 36 6.20 -9.01 6.53
N GLU A 37 4.99 -8.80 6.01
CA GLU A 37 3.86 -9.70 5.99
C GLU A 37 4.13 -11.00 5.23
N ASN A 38 5.08 -10.99 4.29
CA ASN A 38 5.53 -12.17 3.56
C ASN A 38 6.17 -13.25 4.45
N ASN A 39 6.59 -12.91 5.67
CA ASN A 39 7.22 -13.87 6.57
C ASN A 39 6.24 -14.84 7.23
N PHE A 40 4.94 -14.54 7.19
CA PHE A 40 3.92 -15.29 7.92
C PHE A 40 2.62 -15.51 7.14
N LEU A 41 2.54 -15.03 5.90
CA LEU A 41 1.47 -15.34 4.97
C LEU A 41 1.97 -16.32 3.91
N GLU A 42 1.09 -17.20 3.45
CA GLU A 42 1.43 -18.20 2.41
C GLU A 42 1.60 -17.57 1.03
N GLU A 43 0.90 -16.47 0.77
CA GLU A 43 1.00 -15.72 -0.47
C GLU A 43 2.22 -14.79 -0.47
N GLU A 44 2.81 -14.59 -1.66
CA GLU A 44 3.93 -13.65 -1.81
C GLU A 44 3.43 -12.21 -1.68
N ILE A 45 3.69 -11.60 -0.51
CA ILE A 45 3.30 -10.21 -0.26
C ILE A 45 4.46 -9.28 -0.55
N ARG A 46 4.23 -8.35 -1.48
CA ARG A 46 5.16 -7.28 -1.83
C ARG A 46 4.67 -5.94 -1.30
N GLN A 47 5.57 -4.98 -1.22
CA GLN A 47 5.25 -3.62 -0.81
C GLN A 47 5.83 -2.56 -1.76
N LEU A 48 5.03 -1.53 -2.02
CA LEU A 48 5.45 -0.28 -2.63
C LEU A 48 5.37 0.84 -1.59
N ILE A 49 6.48 1.56 -1.37
CA ILE A 49 6.50 2.70 -0.47
C ILE A 49 6.23 3.97 -1.28
N TYR A 50 5.13 4.64 -0.99
CA TYR A 50 4.73 5.90 -1.60
C TYR A 50 4.89 7.07 -0.63
N GLY A 51 5.57 8.13 -1.05
CA GLY A 51 5.85 9.30 -0.21
C GLY A 51 7.23 9.26 0.45
N LYS A 52 7.43 10.04 1.52
CA LYS A 52 8.74 10.20 2.17
C LYS A 52 8.61 10.27 3.69
N GLY A 53 9.57 9.64 4.38
CA GLY A 53 9.71 9.72 5.84
C GLY A 53 8.43 9.34 6.58
N ARG A 54 8.03 10.17 7.55
CA ARG A 54 6.84 9.93 8.38
C ARG A 54 5.51 10.10 7.67
N SER A 55 5.48 10.61 6.44
CA SER A 55 4.26 10.74 5.63
C SER A 55 4.20 9.73 4.49
N ALA A 56 5.04 8.69 4.58
CA ALA A 56 5.03 7.61 3.61
C ALA A 56 3.87 6.64 3.89
N TYR A 57 3.47 5.93 2.84
CA TYR A 57 2.44 4.92 2.85
C TYR A 57 3.02 3.63 2.28
N ARG A 58 2.71 2.50 2.92
CA ARG A 58 2.99 1.15 2.44
C ARG A 58 1.76 0.67 1.67
N ILE A 59 1.96 0.35 0.41
CA ILE A 59 0.95 -0.28 -0.44
C ILE A 59 1.31 -1.76 -0.49
N LEU A 60 0.52 -2.60 0.17
CA LEU A 60 0.69 -4.05 0.19
C LEU A 60 0.00 -4.65 -1.02
N VAL A 61 0.73 -5.51 -1.74
CA VAL A 61 0.27 -6.10 -2.98
C VAL A 61 0.60 -7.57 -3.03
N THR A 62 -0.28 -8.35 -3.67
CA THR A 62 -0.02 -9.74 -4.06
C THR A 62 -0.15 -9.86 -5.58
N ILE A 63 0.57 -10.81 -6.18
CA ILE A 63 0.58 -11.03 -7.63
C ILE A 63 0.05 -12.45 -7.86
N THR A 64 -1.12 -12.56 -8.47
CA THR A 64 -1.78 -13.84 -8.76
C THR A 64 -1.96 -13.98 -10.27
N GLY A 65 -1.11 -14.80 -10.88
CA GLY A 65 -1.02 -14.86 -12.35
C GLY A 65 -0.61 -13.50 -12.91
N ASP A 66 -1.45 -12.95 -13.79
CA ASP A 66 -1.22 -11.62 -14.40
C ASP A 66 -1.95 -10.48 -13.66
N ILE A 67 -2.55 -10.77 -12.50
CA ILE A 67 -3.32 -9.79 -11.72
C ILE A 67 -2.48 -9.29 -10.55
N VAL A 68 -2.32 -7.96 -10.49
CA VAL A 68 -1.78 -7.27 -9.31
C VAL A 68 -2.95 -6.87 -8.42
N GLN A 69 -3.04 -7.47 -7.24
CA GLN A 69 -4.07 -7.14 -6.27
C GLN A 69 -3.50 -6.20 -5.20
N ILE A 70 -4.16 -5.06 -5.00
CA ILE A 70 -3.84 -4.13 -3.91
C ILE A 70 -4.61 -4.59 -2.67
N LEU A 71 -3.90 -5.09 -1.66
CA LEU A 71 -4.50 -5.56 -0.42
C LEU A 71 -4.80 -4.37 0.50
N PHE A 72 -3.80 -3.53 0.75
CA PHE A 72 -3.92 -2.40 1.68
C PHE A 72 -3.07 -1.20 1.29
N VAL A 73 -3.54 0.00 1.61
CA VAL A 73 -2.75 1.24 1.58
C VAL A 73 -2.70 1.79 3.00
N ARG A 74 -1.56 1.60 3.69
CA ARG A 74 -1.40 1.91 5.11
C ARG A 74 -0.36 2.99 5.32
N HIS A 75 -0.59 3.88 6.28
CA HIS A 75 0.43 4.85 6.68
C HIS A 75 1.60 4.12 7.37
N VAL A 76 2.86 4.50 7.12
CA VAL A 76 4.04 3.79 7.67
C VAL A 76 4.10 3.75 9.20
N ALA A 77 3.44 4.68 9.88
CA ALA A 77 3.36 4.71 11.34
C ALA A 77 2.29 3.75 11.90
N GLN A 78 1.45 3.16 11.06
CA GLN A 78 0.53 2.10 11.50
C GLN A 78 1.33 0.82 11.76
N LYS A 79 0.88 0.04 12.74
CA LYS A 79 1.47 -1.28 13.01
C LYS A 79 1.35 -2.16 11.75
N PRO A 80 2.38 -2.97 11.43
CA PRO A 80 2.27 -4.02 10.42
C PRO A 80 1.09 -4.93 10.73
N LEU A 81 0.51 -5.54 9.70
CA LEU A 81 -0.42 -6.64 9.94
C LEU A 81 0.33 -7.72 10.73
N SER A 82 -0.37 -8.37 11.64
CA SER A 82 0.10 -9.61 12.25
C SER A 82 -0.91 -10.68 11.92
N SER A 83 -0.49 -11.95 11.87
CA SER A 83 -1.34 -13.11 11.51
C SER A 83 -2.60 -13.31 12.38
N GLN A 84 -2.88 -12.41 13.32
CA GLN A 84 -3.98 -12.50 14.28
C GLN A 84 -5.01 -11.35 14.14
N GLU A 85 -4.90 -10.47 13.14
CA GLU A 85 -5.81 -9.30 13.01
C GLU A 85 -7.00 -9.54 12.05
N ASP A 86 -7.29 -10.78 11.63
CA ASP A 86 -8.44 -11.12 10.77
C ASP A 86 -9.66 -11.72 11.52
N GLU A 87 -9.71 -11.59 12.85
CA GLU A 87 -10.93 -11.83 13.64
C GLU A 87 -11.32 -10.55 14.39
N GLU A 88 -11.99 -9.61 13.73
CA GLU A 88 -12.97 -8.73 14.39
C GLU A 88 -13.84 -8.02 13.34
N GLU A 89 -15.17 -8.19 13.52
CA GLU A 89 -16.31 -7.77 12.70
C GLU A 89 -16.43 -6.27 12.40
#